data_AF-A0A1J5QJ02-F1
#
_entry.id   AF-A0A1J5QJ02-F1
#
_cell.length_a   1.000
_cell.length_b   1.000
_cell.length_c   1.000
_cell.angle_alpha   90.00
_cell.angle_beta   90.00
_cell.angle_gamma   90.00
#
_symmetry.space_group_name_H-M   'P 1'
#
loop_
_entity.id
_entity.type
_entity.pdbx_description
1 polymer ?
#
loop_
_entity_poly.entity_id
_entity_poly.type
_entity_poly.pdbx_seq_one_letter_code
_entity_poly.pdbx_strand_id
1 'polypeptide(L)'
;MMLRFVRGVINLRGQIVPILDLSMRFGWPATDLHGRTCIVVMEIQGQEDAQLIGVLVDAVNTVSELEAAEIEPSCQSMKEPWIALCA
;
A
#
# COMPACT_ATOMS: atom_id res chain seq x y z
N MET A 1 -1.86 18.34 -10.43
CA MET A 1 -2.22 18.13 -9.01
C MET A 1 -1.71 16.75 -8.63
N MET A 2 -0.58 16.66 -7.92
CA MET A 2 0.01 15.35 -7.60
C MET A 2 -0.79 14.71 -6.47
N LEU A 3 -1.13 13.42 -6.62
CA LEU A 3 -1.78 12.64 -5.58
C LEU A 3 -0.88 12.65 -4.34
N ARG A 4 -1.36 13.16 -3.21
CA ARG A 4 -0.53 13.38 -2.00
C ARG A 4 0.18 12.11 -1.50
N PHE A 5 -0.38 10.94 -1.78
CA PHE A 5 0.14 9.64 -1.35
C PHE A 5 1.15 9.01 -2.32
N VAL A 6 1.48 9.65 -3.45
CA VAL A 6 2.54 9.18 -4.36
C VAL A 6 3.87 9.78 -3.92
N ARG A 7 4.78 8.95 -3.42
CA ARG A 7 6.10 9.39 -2.93
C ARG A 7 7.08 9.68 -4.07
N GLY A 8 6.86 9.07 -5.23
CA GLY A 8 7.72 9.23 -6.40
C GLY A 8 7.68 8.01 -7.31
N VAL A 9 8.79 7.76 -8.00
CA VAL A 9 8.98 6.61 -8.88
C VAL A 9 10.34 5.97 -8.62
N ILE A 10 10.47 4.68 -8.90
CA ILE A 10 11.76 3.98 -8.96
C ILE A 10 11.95 3.36 -10.33
N ASN A 11 13.20 3.14 -10.71
CA ASN A 11 13.53 2.29 -11.84
C ASN A 11 13.71 0.85 -11.33
N LEU A 12 12.85 -0.06 -11.75
CA LEU A 12 12.94 -1.48 -11.47
C LEU A 12 13.16 -2.22 -12.79
N ARG A 13 14.39 -2.72 -13.01
CA ARG A 13 14.78 -3.48 -14.22
C ARG A 13 14.43 -2.78 -15.54
N GLY A 14 14.56 -1.46 -15.59
CA GLY A 14 14.25 -0.65 -16.77
C GLY A 14 12.80 -0.17 -16.86
N GLN A 15 11.93 -0.59 -15.93
CA GLN A 15 10.55 -0.13 -15.84
C GLN A 15 10.42 0.96 -14.78
N ILE A 16 9.69 2.04 -15.11
CA ILE A 16 9.39 3.11 -14.16
C ILE A 16 8.18 2.69 -13.33
N VAL A 17 8.42 2.42 -12.04
CA VAL A 17 7.41 1.93 -11.10
C VAL A 17 7.02 3.05 -10.14
N PRO A 18 5.75 3.50 -10.09
CA PRO A 18 5.29 4.48 -9.13
C PRO A 18 5.27 3.89 -7.71
N ILE A 19 5.66 4.69 -6.73
CA ILE A 19 5.64 4.32 -5.31
C ILE A 19 4.53 5.05 -4.58
N LEU A 20 3.60 4.30 -4.01
CA LEU A 20 2.52 4.81 -3.15
C LEU A 20 2.87 4.58 -1.68
N ASP A 21 2.57 5.55 -0.84
CA ASP A 21 2.62 5.44 0.62
C ASP A 21 1.24 5.03 1.15
N LEU A 22 1.14 3.82 1.72
CA LEU A 22 -0.13 3.31 2.24
C LEU A 22 -0.65 4.12 3.42
N SER A 23 0.26 4.62 4.26
CA SER A 23 -0.13 5.44 5.40
C SER A 23 -0.84 6.69 4.92
N MET A 24 -0.23 7.41 3.98
CA MET A 24 -0.88 8.57 3.36
C MET A 24 -2.17 8.20 2.62
N ARG A 25 -2.24 7.02 2.00
CA ARG A 25 -3.43 6.54 1.29
C ARG A 25 -4.61 6.25 2.22
N PHE A 26 -4.35 5.87 3.47
CA PHE A 26 -5.35 5.66 4.52
C PHE A 26 -5.61 6.89 5.40
N GLY A 27 -5.01 8.04 5.08
CA GLY A 27 -5.22 9.30 5.81
C GLY A 27 -4.30 9.47 7.02
N TRP A 28 -3.29 8.62 7.17
CA TRP A 28 -2.25 8.75 8.18
C TRP A 28 -1.15 9.72 7.76
N PRO A 29 -0.28 10.13 8.71
CA PRO A 29 0.98 10.76 8.39
C PRO A 29 1.80 9.90 7.40
N ALA A 30 2.70 10.56 6.67
CA ALA A 30 3.62 9.85 5.79
C ALA A 30 4.48 8.85 6.58
N THR A 31 4.77 7.69 5.99
CA THR A 31 5.64 6.70 6.64
C THR A 31 7.02 7.28 6.86
N ASP A 32 7.49 7.18 8.11
CA ASP A 32 8.86 7.46 8.53
C ASP A 32 9.77 6.31 8.09
N LEU A 33 10.83 6.62 7.34
CA LEU A 33 11.71 5.60 6.77
C LEU A 33 12.67 5.07 7.84
N HIS A 34 12.69 3.74 8.02
CA HIS A 34 13.62 3.03 8.90
C HIS A 34 14.13 1.75 8.22
N GLY A 35 15.10 1.07 8.84
CA GLY A 35 15.76 -0.10 8.24
C GLY A 35 14.88 -1.35 8.01
N ARG A 36 13.59 -1.29 8.35
CA ARG A 36 12.61 -2.37 8.08
C ARG A 36 11.58 -1.96 7.02
N THR A 37 11.52 -0.67 6.67
CA THR A 37 10.62 -0.16 5.64
C THR A 37 11.01 -0.77 4.30
N CYS A 38 10.03 -1.25 3.55
CA CYS A 38 10.26 -1.87 2.25
C CYS A 38 9.17 -1.50 1.25
N ILE A 39 9.49 -1.66 -0.02
CA ILE A 39 8.54 -1.46 -1.12
C ILE A 39 8.05 -2.83 -1.58
N VAL A 40 6.75 -3.09 -1.41
CA VAL A 40 6.06 -4.26 -1.98
C VAL A 40 5.69 -3.93 -3.42
N VAL A 41 6.22 -4.70 -4.37
CA VAL A 41 5.91 -4.54 -5.79
C VAL A 41 4.78 -5.49 -6.16
N MET A 42 3.73 -4.94 -6.74
CA MET A 42 2.54 -5.67 -7.16
C MET A 42 2.27 -5.39 -8.64
N GLU A 43 1.73 -6.38 -9.33
CA GLU A 43 1.20 -6.22 -10.67
C GLU A 43 -0.31 -6.02 -10.59
N ILE A 44 -0.79 -4.94 -11.19
CA ILE A 44 -2.21 -4.60 -11.21
C ILE A 44 -2.69 -4.65 -12.66
N GLN A 45 -3.79 -5.34 -12.89
CA GLN A 45 -4.42 -5.38 -14.19
C GLN A 45 -5.00 -3.99 -14.52
N GLY A 46 -4.43 -3.35 -15.55
CA GLY A 46 -4.92 -2.09 -16.11
C GLY A 46 -5.99 -2.32 -17.18
N GLN A 47 -6.35 -1.26 -17.90
CA GLN A 47 -7.31 -1.37 -19.01
C GLN A 47 -6.74 -2.05 -20.24
N GLU A 48 -5.44 -1.86 -20.49
CA GLU A 48 -4.76 -2.36 -21.70
C GLU A 48 -3.64 -3.34 -21.35
N ASP A 49 -2.83 -3.01 -20.34
CA ASP A 49 -1.70 -3.83 -19.89
C ASP A 49 -1.65 -3.95 -18.36
N ALA A 50 -0.94 -4.98 -17.90
CA ALA A 50 -0.59 -5.14 -16.50
C ALA A 50 0.50 -4.12 -16.12
N GLN A 51 0.28 -3.39 -15.03
CA GLN A 51 1.16 -2.32 -14.57
C GLN A 51 1.77 -2.68 -13.23
N LEU A 52 3.10 -2.52 -13.12
CA LEU A 52 3.78 -2.61 -11.82
C LEU A 52 3.53 -1.36 -10.99
N ILE A 53 3.19 -1.59 -9.73
CA ILE A 53 3.07 -0.56 -8.71
C ILE A 53 3.87 -0.98 -7.48
N GLY A 54 4.64 -0.05 -6.93
CA GLY A 54 5.33 -0.21 -5.66
C GLY A 54 4.52 0.43 -4.53
N VAL A 55 4.49 -0.25 -3.39
CA VAL A 55 3.78 0.18 -2.20
C VAL A 55 4.75 0.24 -1.03
N LEU A 56 4.96 1.43 -0.48
CA LEU A 56 5.77 1.63 0.71
C LEU A 56 5.00 1.14 1.94
N VAL A 57 5.62 0.22 2.69
CA VAL A 57 5.08 -0.34 3.93
C VAL A 57 6.11 -0.24 5.06
N ASP A 58 5.64 -0.17 6.30
CA ASP A 58 6.51 -0.02 7.47
C ASP A 58 7.40 -1.25 7.70
N ALA A 59 6.86 -2.47 7.51
CA ALA A 59 7.61 -3.72 7.57
C ALA A 59 6.86 -4.87 6.88
N VAL A 60 7.62 -5.91 6.47
CA VAL A 60 7.08 -7.24 6.13
C VAL A 60 7.39 -8.19 7.28
N ASN A 61 6.38 -8.92 7.75
CA ASN A 61 6.50 -9.81 8.91
C ASN A 61 6.64 -11.28 8.52
N THR A 62 5.53 -11.91 8.13
CA THR A 62 5.47 -13.34 7.83
C THR A 62 4.55 -13.59 6.63
N VAL A 63 4.80 -14.69 5.92
CA VAL A 63 3.89 -15.20 4.90
C VAL A 63 2.97 -16.21 5.60
N SER A 64 1.66 -16.03 5.45
CA SER A 64 0.64 -16.88 6.06
C SER A 64 -0.32 -17.35 4.97
N GLU A 65 -0.67 -18.63 5.03
CA GLU A 65 -1.72 -19.22 4.21
C GLU A 65 -3.06 -19.04 4.94
N LEU A 66 -4.08 -18.62 4.21
CA LEU A 66 -5.42 -18.36 4.73
C LEU A 66 -6.44 -18.98 3.77
N GLU A 67 -7.38 -19.72 4.32
CA GLU A 67 -8.51 -20.27 3.59
C GLU A 67 -9.57 -19.18 3.37
N ALA A 68 -10.33 -19.28 2.26
CA ALA A 68 -11.36 -18.30 1.95
C ALA A 68 -12.44 -18.19 3.05
N ALA A 69 -12.68 -19.27 3.81
CA ALA A 69 -13.61 -19.30 4.93
C ALA A 69 -13.14 -18.49 6.16
N GLU A 70 -11.84 -18.20 6.25
CA GLU A 70 -11.26 -17.38 7.33
C GLU A 70 -11.36 -15.87 7.03
N ILE A 71 -11.73 -15.49 5.79
CA ILE A 71 -11.85 -14.10 5.35
C ILE A 71 -13.29 -13.61 5.54
N GLU A 72 -13.51 -12.88 6.63
CA GLU A 72 -14.78 -12.18 6.86
C GLU A 72 -14.89 -10.92 5.96
N PRO A 73 -16.12 -10.54 5.57
CA PRO A 73 -16.32 -9.29 4.83
C PRO A 73 -15.83 -8.09 5.63
N SER A 74 -15.21 -7.13 4.95
CA SER A 74 -14.78 -5.89 5.60
C SER A 74 -15.95 -5.21 6.32
N CYS A 75 -15.77 -4.81 7.57
CA CYS A 75 -16.72 -3.96 8.28
C CYS A 75 -17.04 -2.70 7.44
N GLN A 76 -18.30 -2.59 6.98
CA GLN A 76 -18.75 -1.50 6.11
C GLN A 76 -18.78 -0.13 6.79
N SER A 77 -18.60 -0.08 8.12
CA SER A 77 -18.41 1.16 8.89
C SER A 77 -17.00 1.76 8.73
N MET A 78 -16.06 1.10 8.05
CA MET A 78 -14.68 1.57 7.81
C MET A 78 -14.56 2.74 6.80
N LYS A 79 -15.57 3.61 6.71
CA LYS A 79 -15.55 4.79 5.83
C LYS A 79 -14.91 6.02 6.46
N GLU A 80 -14.76 6.05 7.79
CA GLU A 80 -14.09 7.13 8.51
C GLU A 80 -12.67 6.73 8.95
N PRO A 81 -11.72 7.68 9.01
CA PRO A 81 -10.36 7.39 9.44
C PRO A 81 -10.40 6.97 10.92
N TRP A 82 -10.21 5.68 11.14
CA TRP A 82 -10.12 4.98 12.42
C TRP A 82 -9.08 5.56 13.41
N ILE A 83 -8.28 6.53 12.97
CA ILE A 83 -7.44 7.40 13.80
C ILE A 83 -8.24 8.01 14.97
N ALA A 84 -9.52 8.32 14.77
CA ALA A 84 -10.34 8.96 15.78
C ALA A 84 -10.82 8.04 16.92
N LEU A 85 -10.66 6.71 16.80
CA LEU A 85 -11.18 5.73 17.77
C LEU A 85 -10.11 5.17 18.71
N CYS A 86 -8.83 5.44 18.45
CA CYS A 86 -7.70 4.96 19.27
C CYS A 86 -6.94 6.08 20.00
N ALA A 87 -7.54 7.27 20.13
CA ALA A 87 -7.02 8.38 20.94
C ALA A 87 -7.75 8.48 22.28
#